data_AF-A0A5B6WKJ9-F1
#
_entry.id   AF-A0A5B6WKJ9-F1
#
_cell.length_a   1.000
_cell.length_b   1.000
_cell.length_c   1.000
_cell.angle_alpha   90.00
_cell.angle_beta   90.00
_cell.angle_gamma   90.00
#
_symmetry.space_group_name_H-M   'P 1'
#
loop_
_entity.id
_entity.type
_entity.pdbx_description
1 polymer ?
#
loop_
_entity_poly.entity_id
_entity_poly.type
_entity_poly.pdbx_seq_one_letter_code
_entity_poly.pdbx_strand_id
1 'polypeptide(L)' 'MDDLHELFMAANYLEIESLLNGVAKRVADIIKACKNVEFMIRTKHIDRDMVKEEYRDQKIPLNQQDSFN' A
#
# COMPACT_ATOMS: atom_id res chain seq x y z
N MET A 1 -11.05 12.46 2.19
CA MET A 1 -10.36 11.49 3.06
C MET A 1 -10.93 10.12 2.72
N ASP A 2 -10.09 9.07 2.68
CA ASP A 2 -10.55 7.69 2.43
C ASP A 2 -11.16 7.14 3.74
N ASP A 3 -12.41 6.69 3.72
CA ASP A 3 -13.15 6.20 4.90
C ASP A 3 -12.36 5.12 5.67
N LEU A 4 -11.53 4.33 4.96
CA LEU A 4 -10.69 3.29 5.57
C LEU A 4 -9.54 3.89 6.39
N HIS A 5 -8.99 5.02 5.96
CA HIS A 5 -7.93 5.74 6.67
C HIS A 5 -8.47 6.39 7.95
N GLU A 6 -9.63 7.04 7.87
CA GLU A 6 -10.27 7.63 9.05
C GLU A 6 -10.66 6.56 10.08
N LEU A 7 -11.18 5.42 9.62
CA LEU A 7 -11.52 4.31 10.50
C LEU A 7 -10.30 3.69 11.18
N PHE A 8 -9.16 3.58 10.47
CA PHE A 8 -7.90 3.14 11.07
C PHE A 8 -7.45 4.10 12.18
N MET A 9 -7.44 5.41 11.88
CA MET A 9 -7.04 6.45 12.83
C MET A 9 -7.95 6.51 14.05
N ALA A 10 -9.27 6.40 13.86
CA ALA A 10 -10.25 6.36 14.94
C ALA A 10 -10.10 5.11 15.82
N ALA A 11 -9.91 3.94 15.20
CA ALA A 11 -9.70 2.69 15.94
C ALA A 11 -8.43 2.73 16.80
N ASN A 12 -7.35 3.29 16.25
CA ASN A 12 -6.10 3.48 16.98
C ASN A 12 -6.25 4.50 18.11
N TYR A 13 -6.88 5.64 17.85
CA TYR A 13 -7.07 6.71 18.84
C TYR A 13 -7.96 6.27 20.03
N LEU A 14 -9.00 5.49 19.75
CA LEU A 14 -9.93 4.98 20.77
C LEU A 14 -9.46 3.65 21.40
N GLU A 15 -8.27 3.16 21.02
CA GLU A 15 -7.69 1.90 21.52
C GLU A 15 -8.60 0.67 21.31
N ILE A 16 -9.34 0.63 20.21
CA ILE A 16 -10.24 -0.49 19.86
C ILE A 16 -9.47 -1.52 19.04
N GLU A 17 -8.77 -2.43 19.71
CA GLU A 17 -7.86 -3.40 19.10
C GLU A 17 -8.54 -4.28 18.02
N SER A 18 -9.77 -4.74 18.27
CA SER A 18 -10.50 -5.59 17.31
C SER A 18 -10.82 -4.86 16.00
N LEU A 19 -11.15 -3.57 16.08
CA LEU A 19 -11.41 -2.71 14.92
C LEU A 19 -10.10 -2.39 14.19
N LEU A 20 -9.04 -2.06 14.93
CA LEU A 20 -7.71 -1.81 14.36
C LEU A 20 -7.22 -3.03 13.56
N ASN A 21 -7.34 -4.23 14.15
CA ASN A 21 -6.98 -5.49 13.50
C ASN A 21 -7.85 -5.75 12.25
N GLY A 22 -9.15 -5.48 12.31
CA GLY A 22 -10.05 -5.63 11.16
C GLY A 22 -9.69 -4.72 10.00
N VAL A 23 -9.41 -3.44 10.29
CA VAL A 23 -9.04 -2.45 9.28
C VAL A 23 -7.65 -2.74 8.70
N ALA A 24 -6.67 -3.08 9.55
CA ALA A 24 -5.33 -3.47 9.11
C ALA A 24 -5.37 -4.70 8.19
N LYS A 25 -6.20 -5.70 8.52
CA LYS A 25 -6.40 -6.88 7.66
C LYS A 25 -7.00 -6.49 6.31
N ARG A 26 -7.97 -5.58 6.29
CA ARG A 26 -8.58 -5.10 5.04
C ARG A 26 -7.56 -4.38 4.15
N VAL A 27 -6.70 -3.55 4.72
CA VAL A 27 -5.59 -2.90 4.00
C VAL A 27 -4.62 -3.94 3.46
N ALA A 28 -4.25 -4.95 4.27
CA ALA A 28 -3.38 -6.04 3.84
C ALA A 28 -3.97 -6.84 2.67
N ASP A 29 -5.28 -7.10 2.68
CA ASP A 29 -5.96 -7.80 1.59
C ASP A 29 -5.99 -6.96 0.30
N ILE A 30 -6.14 -5.63 0.40
CA ILE A 30 -6.01 -4.72 -0.75
C ILE A 30 -4.59 -4.78 -1.33
N ILE A 31 -3.57 -4.76 -0.47
CA ILE A 31 -2.17 -4.86 -0.89
C ILE A 31 -1.91 -6.21 -1.58
N LYS A 32 -2.41 -7.32 -1.02
CA LYS A 32 -2.29 -8.66 -1.63
C LYS A 32 -2.98 -8.75 -2.98
N ALA A 33 -4.08 -8.03 -3.17
CA ALA A 33 -4.81 -7.99 -4.44
C ALA A 33 -4.13 -7.11 -5.51
N CYS A 34 -3.19 -6.24 -5.12
CA CYS A 34 -2.41 -5.46 -6.08
C CYS A 34 -1.47 -6.37 -6.87
N LYS A 35 -1.54 -6.28 -8.21
CA LYS A 35 -0.80 -7.15 -9.13
C LYS A 35 0.72 -6.99 -9.02
N ASN A 36 1.21 -5.78 -8.74
CA ASN A 36 2.63 -5.50 -8.54
C ASN A 36 2.84 -4.18 -7.77
N VAL A 37 4.07 -3.96 -7.31
CA VAL A 37 4.49 -2.76 -6.55
C VAL A 37 4.32 -1.48 -7.37
N GLU A 38 4.59 -1.53 -8.68
CA GLU A 38 4.43 -0.40 -9.60
C GLU A 38 2.99 0.13 -9.65
N PHE A 39 2.01 -0.77 -9.63
CA PHE A 39 0.61 -0.41 -9.57
C PHE A 39 0.28 0.31 -8.27
N MET A 40 0.84 -0.12 -7.13
CA MET A 40 0.64 0.57 -5.85
C MET A 40 1.25 1.97 -5.85
N ILE A 41 2.48 2.12 -6.37
CA ILE A 41 3.15 3.42 -6.50
C ILE A 41 2.30 4.40 -7.28
N ARG A 42 1.75 3.96 -8.43
CA ARG A 42 0.93 4.81 -9.31
C ARG A 42 -0.44 5.14 -8.74
N THR A 43 -1.06 4.23 -7.98
CA THR A 43 -2.47 4.37 -7.54
C THR A 43 -2.65 4.87 -6.12
N LYS A 44 -1.61 4.80 -5.28
CA LYS A 44 -1.71 5.10 -3.84
C LYS A 44 -0.83 6.26 -3.38
N HIS A 45 -0.35 7.11 -4.30
CA HIS A 45 0.50 8.26 -4.00
C HIS A 45 1.76 7.91 -3.18
N ILE A 46 2.30 6.70 -3.37
CA ILE A 46 3.55 6.30 -2.73
C ILE A 46 4.70 6.94 -3.53
N ASP A 47 5.62 7.60 -2.84
CA ASP A 47 6.79 8.19 -3.49
C ASP A 47 7.68 7.08 -4.08
N ARG A 48 7.85 7.12 -5.41
CA ARG A 48 8.65 6.16 -6.16
C ARG A 48 10.12 6.18 -5.73
N ASP A 49 10.65 7.35 -5.40
CA ASP A 49 12.06 7.49 -5.08
C ASP A 49 12.37 6.94 -3.68
N MET A 50 11.43 7.04 -2.74
CA MET A 50 11.51 6.29 -1.47
C MET A 50 11.55 4.78 -1.68
N VAL A 51 10.70 4.24 -2.57
CA VAL A 51 10.67 2.79 -2.85
C VAL A 51 11.97 2.33 -3.52
N LYS A 52 12.55 3.11 -4.43
CA LYS A 52 13.83 2.75 -5.04
C LYS A 52 14.97 2.70 -4.04
N GLU A 53 15.00 3.61 -3.07
CA GLU A 53 16.05 3.63 -2.03
C GLU A 53 15.95 2.43 -1.09
N GLU A 54 14.75 2.12 -0.59
CA GLU A 54 14.52 1.00 0.33
C GLU A 54 14.88 -0.36 -0.30
N TYR A 55 14.65 -0.49 -1.62
CA TYR A 55 14.82 -1.75 -2.35
C TYR A 55 16.02 -1.75 -3.31
N ARG A 56 16.97 -0.81 -3.14
CA ARG A 56 18.12 -0.63 -4.05
C ARG A 56 18.92 -1.92 -4.29
N ASP A 57 19.01 -2.78 -3.28
CA ASP A 57 19.74 -4.06 -3.33
C ASP A 57 18.82 -5.29 -3.55
N GLN A 58 17.51 -5.08 -3.57
CA GLN A 58 16.53 -6.14 -3.82
C GLN A 58 16.16 -6.11 -5.31
N LYS A 59 16.27 -7.24 -6.00
CA LYS A 59 15.87 -7.38 -7.43
C LYS A 59 14.34 -7.27 -7.58
N ILE A 60 13.75 -6.12 -7.27
CA ILE A 60 12.38 -5.81 -7.65
C ILE A 60 12.42 -5.43 -9.13
N PRO A 61 11.70 -6.15 -10.00
CA PRO A 61 11.62 -5.78 -11.40
C PRO A 61 10.84 -4.46 -11.52
N LEU A 62 11.56 -3.33 -11.54
CA LEU A 62 11.00 -1.99 -11.76
C LEU A 62 10.73 -1.70 -13.25
N ASN A 63 10.91 -2.69 -14.12
CA ASN A 63 10.84 -2.53 -15.56
C ASN A 63 9.77 -3.46 -16.16
N GLN A 64 8.53 -2.99 -16.19
CA GLN A 64 7.67 -3.20 -17.33
C GLN A 64 7.14 -1.83 -17.73
N GLN A 65 7.97 -1.08 -18.45
CA GLN A 65 7.45 -0.04 -19.33
C GLN A 65 6.46 -0.72 -20.26
N ASP A 66 5.24 -0.20 -20.23
CA ASP A 66 4.11 -0.61 -21.03
C ASP A 66 4.53 -0.99 -22.45
N SER A 67 4.56 -2.30 -22.73
CA SER A 67 4.40 -2.82 -24.08
C SER A 67 2.90 -2.82 -24.39
N PHE A 68 2.31 -1.63 -24.45
CA PHE A 68 1.02 -1.42 -25.10
C PHE A 68 1.31 -0.75 -26.44
N ASN A 69 1.65 -1.60 -27.42
CA ASN A 69 1.27 -1.39 -28.82
C ASN A 69 -0.02 -2.16 -29.06
#